data_AF-A0A8B3C640-F1
#
_entry.id   AF-A0A8B3C640-F1
#
_cell.length_a   1.000
_cell.length_b   1.000
_cell.length_c   1.000
_cell.angle_alpha   90.00
_cell.angle_beta   90.00
_cell.angle_gamma   90.00
#
_symmetry.space_group_name_H-M   'P 1'
#
loop_
_entity.id
_entity.type
_entity.pdbx_description
1 polymer ?
#
loop_
_entity_poly.entity_id
_entity_poly.type
_entity_poly.pdbx_seq_one_letter_code
_entity_poly.pdbx_strand_id
1 'polypeptide(L)'
;MHIQTNFFNFEYLTKTTSLMKKLSILSLTVLLLTNSYRAQARSQETKTITTETIMKKFLTTVPGDSVATDSPNTYNQLLARFEQADTTLTPWECAEIYYGFARQSNYKGLVGNGESEAHKLLQLGKYQEAFDQAKSILHECPTSLGAHEILLAVSDVCKLPPEETEPYRKRFRMLLQGIWTSGDGRTKETAFKILGIPDEYVILRVLNVTKTIRGESLDREGYLETKIKAEGIPDGKLYFDIKIPLEDRRQKLMKGRNKTE
;
A
#
# COMPACT_ATOMS: atom_id res chain seq x y z
N MET A 1 -80.26 -24.33 25.10
CA MET A 1 -79.39 -25.26 24.33
C MET A 1 -79.41 -24.78 22.89
N HIS A 2 -78.38 -24.30 22.20
CA HIS A 2 -76.94 -24.15 22.39
C HIS A 2 -76.54 -22.83 21.71
N ILE A 3 -75.85 -21.92 22.40
CA ILE A 3 -75.09 -20.82 21.78
C ILE A 3 -73.63 -21.23 21.88
N GLN A 4 -73.08 -21.91 20.87
CA GLN A 4 -71.67 -22.32 20.88
C GLN A 4 -70.98 -22.35 19.50
N THR A 5 -71.44 -21.57 18.52
CA THR A 5 -70.85 -21.61 17.17
C THR A 5 -70.10 -20.35 16.71
N ASN A 6 -70.06 -19.26 17.49
CA ASN A 6 -69.39 -18.02 17.06
C ASN A 6 -68.03 -17.73 17.71
N PHE A 7 -67.60 -18.47 18.73
CA PHE A 7 -66.29 -18.24 19.37
C PHE A 7 -65.12 -18.89 18.61
N PHE A 8 -65.34 -20.07 18.00
CA PHE A 8 -64.29 -20.81 17.28
C PHE A 8 -63.81 -20.11 15.99
N ASN A 9 -64.68 -19.41 15.28
CA ASN A 9 -64.33 -18.74 14.02
C ASN A 9 -63.48 -17.47 14.25
N PHE A 10 -63.74 -16.71 15.32
CA PHE A 10 -63.01 -15.46 15.59
C PHE A 10 -61.55 -15.70 16.03
N GLU A 11 -61.30 -16.73 16.83
CA GLU A 11 -59.94 -17.12 17.23
C GLU A 11 -59.12 -17.67 16.06
N TYR A 12 -59.76 -18.38 15.12
CA TYR A 12 -59.12 -18.88 13.89
C TYR A 12 -58.79 -17.73 12.91
N LEU A 13 -59.70 -16.79 12.73
CA LEU A 13 -59.50 -15.59 11.90
C LEU A 13 -58.37 -14.69 12.43
N THR A 14 -58.26 -14.52 13.75
CA THR A 14 -57.19 -13.72 14.38
C THR A 14 -55.83 -14.42 14.34
N LYS A 15 -55.77 -15.75 14.54
CA LYS A 15 -54.54 -16.54 14.35
C LYS A 15 -54.06 -16.51 12.89
N THR A 16 -54.96 -16.62 11.93
CA THR A 16 -54.61 -16.57 10.49
C THR A 16 -54.14 -15.18 10.05
N THR A 17 -54.75 -14.09 10.53
CA THR A 17 -54.21 -12.73 10.27
C THR A 17 -52.86 -12.49 10.93
N SER A 18 -52.65 -13.00 12.16
CA SER A 18 -51.36 -12.92 12.85
C SER A 18 -50.27 -13.71 12.11
N LEU A 19 -50.61 -14.91 11.63
CA LEU A 19 -49.70 -15.75 10.84
C LEU A 19 -49.34 -15.09 9.50
N MET A 20 -50.30 -14.51 8.79
CA MET A 20 -50.07 -13.79 7.53
C MET A 20 -49.19 -12.54 7.73
N LYS A 21 -49.37 -11.79 8.81
CA LYS A 21 -48.48 -10.66 9.16
C LYS A 21 -47.05 -11.13 9.43
N LYS A 22 -46.87 -12.24 10.17
CA LYS A 22 -45.56 -12.83 10.43
C LYS A 22 -44.87 -13.31 9.15
N LEU A 23 -45.61 -13.95 8.23
CA LEU A 23 -45.09 -14.35 6.92
C LEU A 23 -44.67 -13.14 6.07
N SER A 24 -45.47 -12.07 6.07
CA SER A 24 -45.15 -10.83 5.35
C SER A 24 -43.90 -10.14 5.90
N ILE A 25 -43.76 -10.06 7.22
CA ILE A 25 -42.56 -9.51 7.88
C ILE A 25 -41.33 -10.36 7.55
N LEU A 26 -41.44 -11.69 7.58
CA LEU A 26 -40.34 -12.60 7.24
C LEU A 26 -39.90 -12.47 5.78
N SER A 27 -40.85 -12.28 4.87
CA SER A 27 -40.55 -12.03 3.45
C SER A 27 -39.81 -10.70 3.25
N LEU A 28 -40.24 -9.65 3.96
CA LEU A 28 -39.60 -8.34 3.88
C LEU A 28 -38.18 -8.34 4.46
N THR A 29 -37.94 -9.05 5.57
CA THR A 29 -36.59 -9.15 6.15
C THR A 29 -35.63 -9.94 5.27
N VAL A 30 -36.08 -11.02 4.63
CA VAL A 30 -35.27 -11.76 3.65
C VAL A 30 -34.96 -10.90 2.42
N LEU A 31 -35.91 -10.09 1.95
CA LEU A 31 -35.67 -9.17 0.85
C LEU A 31 -34.64 -8.07 1.20
N LEU A 32 -34.72 -7.51 2.42
CA LEU A 32 -33.77 -6.50 2.90
C LEU A 32 -32.36 -7.09 3.06
N LEU A 33 -32.25 -8.29 3.65
CA LEU A 33 -30.97 -9.00 3.80
C LEU A 33 -30.36 -9.34 2.43
N THR A 34 -31.15 -9.85 1.49
CA THR A 34 -30.63 -10.18 0.14
C THR A 34 -30.20 -8.94 -0.62
N ASN A 35 -30.89 -7.80 -0.46
CA ASN A 35 -30.48 -6.53 -1.04
C ASN A 35 -29.19 -5.98 -0.40
N SER A 36 -29.02 -6.09 0.93
CA SER A 36 -27.79 -5.65 1.60
C SER A 36 -26.59 -6.50 1.18
N TYR A 37 -26.76 -7.83 1.09
CA TYR A 37 -25.72 -8.73 0.57
C TYR A 37 -25.34 -8.42 -0.88
N ARG A 38 -26.33 -8.15 -1.76
CA ARG A 38 -26.07 -7.76 -3.16
C ARG A 38 -25.36 -6.41 -3.27
N ALA A 39 -25.72 -5.44 -2.44
CA ALA A 39 -25.05 -4.14 -2.41
C ALA A 39 -23.59 -4.27 -1.96
N GLN A 40 -23.31 -5.11 -0.96
CA GLN A 40 -21.97 -5.36 -0.47
C GLN A 40 -21.11 -6.12 -1.48
N ALA A 41 -21.67 -7.15 -2.14
CA ALA A 41 -20.99 -7.88 -3.21
C ALA A 41 -20.64 -6.95 -4.39
N ARG A 42 -21.59 -6.10 -4.83
CA ARG A 42 -21.34 -5.09 -5.87
C ARG A 42 -20.26 -4.08 -5.47
N SER A 43 -20.27 -3.62 -4.21
CA SER A 43 -19.23 -2.70 -3.70
C SER A 43 -17.85 -3.35 -3.72
N GLN A 44 -17.74 -4.61 -3.30
CA GLN A 44 -16.48 -5.38 -3.34
C GLN A 44 -16.00 -5.63 -4.76
N GLU A 45 -16.89 -6.08 -5.66
CA GLU A 45 -16.59 -6.30 -7.07
C GLU A 45 -16.14 -4.99 -7.75
N THR A 46 -16.80 -3.87 -7.45
CA THR A 46 -16.41 -2.54 -7.96
C THR A 46 -15.04 -2.10 -7.43
N LYS A 47 -14.74 -2.32 -6.14
CA LYS A 47 -13.40 -2.02 -5.57
C LYS A 47 -12.32 -2.87 -6.26
N THR A 48 -12.52 -4.17 -6.41
CA THR A 48 -11.56 -5.09 -7.06
C THR A 48 -11.33 -4.72 -8.51
N ILE A 49 -12.41 -4.48 -9.28
CA ILE A 49 -12.32 -4.04 -10.68
C ILE A 49 -11.61 -2.69 -10.78
N THR A 50 -11.84 -1.76 -9.86
CA THR A 50 -11.19 -0.44 -9.87
C THR A 50 -9.70 -0.56 -9.59
N THR A 51 -9.28 -1.36 -8.60
CA THR A 51 -7.87 -1.63 -8.31
C THR A 51 -7.20 -2.33 -9.48
N GLU A 52 -7.78 -3.42 -10.01
CA GLU A 52 -7.23 -4.10 -11.18
C GLU A 52 -7.16 -3.20 -12.41
N THR A 53 -8.14 -2.32 -12.62
CA THR A 53 -8.14 -1.35 -13.73
C THR A 53 -7.08 -0.28 -13.54
N ILE A 54 -6.89 0.24 -12.33
CA ILE A 54 -5.83 1.21 -12.00
C ILE A 54 -4.46 0.55 -12.19
N MET A 55 -4.26 -0.66 -11.65
CA MET A 55 -3.01 -1.40 -11.79
C MET A 55 -2.73 -1.77 -13.25
N LYS A 56 -3.73 -2.27 -13.98
CA LYS A 56 -3.59 -2.62 -15.40
C LYS A 56 -3.31 -1.40 -16.26
N LYS A 57 -4.00 -0.28 -16.04
CA LYS A 57 -3.75 0.99 -16.75
C LYS A 57 -2.34 1.54 -16.45
N PHE A 58 -1.84 1.38 -15.22
CA PHE A 58 -0.49 1.74 -14.83
C PHE A 58 0.58 0.82 -15.44
N LEU A 59 0.29 -0.48 -15.56
CA LEU A 59 1.19 -1.50 -16.12
C LEU A 59 1.24 -1.51 -17.66
N THR A 60 0.16 -1.11 -18.36
CA THR A 60 0.12 -1.09 -19.82
C THR A 60 0.86 0.07 -20.47
N THR A 61 1.46 0.98 -19.69
CA THR A 61 2.18 2.17 -20.17
C THR A 61 3.71 2.06 -20.11
N VAL A 62 4.28 0.85 -19.95
CA VAL A 62 5.74 0.64 -19.90
C VAL A 62 6.26 0.18 -21.28
N PRO A 63 7.01 1.01 -22.03
CA PRO A 63 7.75 0.54 -23.20
C PRO A 63 8.98 -0.25 -22.73
N GLY A 64 9.24 -1.36 -23.43
CA GLY A 64 10.32 -2.29 -23.14
C GLY A 64 11.73 -1.77 -23.44
N ASP A 65 12.68 -2.44 -22.78
CA ASP A 65 14.10 -2.62 -23.05
C ASP A 65 14.89 -1.47 -23.69
N SER A 66 15.66 -0.78 -22.84
CA SER A 66 16.92 -0.17 -23.25
C SER A 66 17.97 -0.29 -22.13
N VAL A 67 19.15 -0.75 -22.51
CA VAL A 67 20.29 -1.13 -21.67
C VAL A 67 20.84 0.06 -20.89
N ALA A 68 21.05 -0.11 -19.58
CA ALA A 68 21.65 0.87 -18.70
C ALA A 68 23.13 1.12 -19.04
N THR A 69 23.49 2.39 -19.28
CA THR A 69 24.88 2.85 -19.37
C THR A 69 25.27 3.58 -18.08
N ASP A 70 26.08 2.92 -17.26
CA ASP A 70 26.66 3.48 -16.04
C ASP A 70 27.66 4.59 -16.38
N SER A 71 27.27 5.84 -16.16
CA SER A 71 28.20 6.95 -15.94
C SER A 71 27.80 7.69 -14.65
N PRO A 72 28.74 8.14 -13.80
CA PRO A 72 28.43 8.91 -12.59
C PRO A 72 27.63 10.20 -12.86
N ASN A 73 27.70 10.73 -14.08
CA ASN A 73 26.89 11.87 -14.52
C ASN A 73 25.41 11.50 -14.71
N THR A 74 25.09 10.24 -14.94
CA THR A 74 23.72 9.80 -15.23
C THR A 74 22.84 9.86 -13.97
N TYR A 75 23.29 9.36 -12.81
CA TYR A 75 22.43 9.31 -11.61
C TYR A 75 22.05 10.68 -11.09
N ASN A 76 23.01 11.61 -10.94
CA ASN A 76 22.73 12.96 -10.44
C ASN A 76 21.80 13.74 -11.39
N GLN A 77 21.93 13.52 -12.70
CA GLN A 77 21.02 14.11 -13.70
C GLN A 77 19.59 13.56 -13.57
N LEU A 78 19.46 12.24 -13.43
CA LEU A 78 18.16 11.60 -13.21
C LEU A 78 17.53 12.04 -11.90
N LEU A 79 18.32 12.15 -10.83
CA LEU A 79 17.86 12.62 -9.52
C LEU A 79 17.39 14.08 -9.59
N ALA A 80 18.13 14.95 -10.28
CA ALA A 80 17.73 16.35 -10.48
C ALA A 80 16.39 16.47 -11.25
N ARG A 81 16.21 15.66 -12.31
CA ARG A 81 14.93 15.58 -13.05
C ARG A 81 13.80 15.06 -12.15
N PHE A 82 14.08 14.05 -11.33
CA PHE A 82 13.14 13.52 -10.35
C PHE A 82 12.71 14.55 -9.33
N GLU A 83 13.64 15.31 -8.76
CA GLU A 83 13.33 16.37 -7.79
C GLU A 83 12.47 17.50 -8.39
N GLN A 84 12.64 17.76 -9.69
CA GLN A 84 11.77 18.67 -10.47
C GLN A 84 10.42 18.05 -10.85
N ALA A 85 10.14 16.81 -10.44
CA ALA A 85 8.95 16.06 -10.78
C ALA A 85 8.72 15.93 -12.30
N ASP A 86 9.81 15.74 -13.06
CA ASP A 86 9.79 15.52 -14.51
C ASP A 86 9.06 14.21 -14.85
N THR A 87 7.85 14.32 -15.36
CA THR A 87 6.99 13.17 -15.71
C THR A 87 7.41 12.47 -17.01
N THR A 88 8.47 12.93 -17.68
CA THR A 88 9.02 12.26 -18.87
C THR A 88 10.02 11.16 -18.54
N LEU A 89 10.42 11.02 -17.27
CA LEU A 89 11.24 9.92 -16.80
C LEU A 89 10.55 8.58 -17.04
N THR A 90 11.28 7.66 -17.67
CA THR A 90 10.83 6.31 -17.97
C THR A 90 10.78 5.44 -16.70
N PRO A 91 10.01 4.33 -16.69
CA PRO A 91 10.04 3.36 -15.61
C PRO A 91 11.45 2.89 -15.22
N TRP A 92 12.33 2.69 -16.21
CA TRP A 92 13.72 2.28 -15.98
C TRP A 92 14.55 3.39 -15.34
N GLU A 93 14.42 4.63 -15.79
CA GLU A 93 15.08 5.77 -15.13
C GLU A 93 14.57 5.94 -13.69
N CYS A 94 13.28 5.76 -13.44
CA CYS A 94 12.70 5.75 -12.11
C CYS A 94 13.27 4.63 -11.22
N ALA A 95 13.50 3.44 -11.80
CA ALA A 95 14.15 2.33 -11.11
C ALA A 95 15.62 2.67 -10.80
N GLU A 96 16.36 3.29 -11.72
CA GLU A 96 17.73 3.76 -11.49
C GLU A 96 17.80 4.84 -10.42
N ILE A 97 16.82 5.75 -10.37
CA ILE A 97 16.70 6.74 -9.29
C ILE A 97 16.50 6.04 -7.95
N TYR A 98 15.51 5.15 -7.85
CA TYR A 98 15.21 4.47 -6.60
C TYR A 98 16.38 3.58 -6.16
N TYR A 99 16.79 2.59 -6.97
CA TYR A 99 17.84 1.63 -6.60
C TYR A 99 19.24 2.26 -6.57
N GLY A 100 19.50 3.28 -7.39
CA GLY A 100 20.78 3.99 -7.39
C GLY A 100 21.06 4.76 -6.12
N PHE A 101 20.02 5.05 -5.31
CA PHE A 101 20.20 5.62 -3.99
C PHE A 101 21.02 4.71 -3.06
N ALA A 102 20.95 3.38 -3.22
CA ALA A 102 21.73 2.44 -2.42
C ALA A 102 23.26 2.56 -2.63
N ARG A 103 23.70 3.23 -3.71
CA ARG A 103 25.11 3.50 -4.01
C ARG A 103 25.61 4.81 -3.38
N GLN A 104 24.71 5.60 -2.79
CA GLN A 104 25.05 6.89 -2.21
C GLN A 104 25.58 6.73 -0.78
N SER A 105 26.49 7.62 -0.37
CA SER A 105 27.19 7.53 0.92
C SER A 105 26.27 7.69 2.14
N ASN A 106 25.13 8.36 1.96
CA ASN A 106 24.09 8.60 2.94
C ASN A 106 23.02 7.49 3.01
N TYR A 107 23.16 6.40 2.26
CA TYR A 107 22.24 5.28 2.35
C TYR A 107 22.29 4.58 3.73
N LYS A 108 21.14 4.52 4.42
CA LYS A 108 21.02 3.97 5.78
C LYS A 108 20.51 2.53 5.86
N GLY A 109 20.17 1.90 4.72
CA GLY A 109 19.84 0.47 4.67
C GLY A 109 18.51 0.10 5.33
N LEU A 110 18.48 -1.09 5.95
CA LEU A 110 17.28 -1.75 6.49
C LEU A 110 16.33 -0.87 7.31
N VAL A 111 16.86 0.09 8.08
CA VAL A 111 16.09 0.88 9.06
C VAL A 111 15.52 2.19 8.50
N GLY A 112 15.96 2.63 7.32
CA GLY A 112 15.56 3.92 6.76
C GLY A 112 16.20 5.14 7.43
N ASN A 113 15.54 6.30 7.29
CA ASN A 113 16.05 7.63 7.65
C ASN A 113 15.24 8.31 8.77
N GLY A 114 14.33 7.60 9.43
CA GLY A 114 13.50 8.14 10.53
C GLY A 114 12.02 8.26 10.18
N GLU A 115 11.56 7.55 9.14
CA GLU A 115 10.17 7.51 8.70
C GLU A 115 9.23 7.02 9.80
N SER A 116 9.70 6.14 10.68
CA SER A 116 8.93 5.64 11.85
C SER A 116 8.52 6.78 12.80
N GLU A 117 9.45 7.66 13.17
CA GLU A 117 9.19 8.83 14.01
C GLU A 117 8.23 9.80 13.34
N ALA A 118 8.41 10.06 12.04
CA ALA A 118 7.52 10.93 11.27
C ALA A 118 6.09 10.35 11.17
N HIS A 119 5.95 9.04 10.97
CA HIS A 119 4.65 8.36 11.03
C HIS A 119 4.01 8.43 12.42
N LYS A 120 4.80 8.35 13.49
CA LYS A 120 4.28 8.49 14.86
C LYS A 120 3.72 9.90 15.09
N LEU A 121 4.38 10.94 14.60
CA LEU A 121 3.87 12.32 14.65
C LEU A 121 2.53 12.44 13.89
N LEU A 122 2.44 11.85 12.70
CA LEU A 122 1.21 11.79 11.91
C LEU A 122 0.07 11.10 12.68
N GLN A 123 0.33 9.94 13.31
CA GLN A 123 -0.65 9.21 14.11
C GLN A 123 -1.12 9.98 15.35
N LEU A 124 -0.25 10.81 15.93
CA LEU A 124 -0.58 11.68 17.07
C LEU A 124 -1.31 12.98 16.65
N GLY A 125 -1.59 13.17 15.35
CA GLY A 125 -2.23 14.38 14.84
C GLY A 125 -1.31 15.61 14.82
N LYS A 126 0.00 15.42 15.03
CA LYS A 126 1.02 16.50 14.99
C LYS A 126 1.44 16.76 13.54
N TYR A 127 0.49 17.22 12.72
CA TYR A 127 0.64 17.25 11.27
C TYR A 127 1.79 18.14 10.78
N GLN A 128 1.98 19.33 11.36
CA GLN A 128 3.08 20.23 11.00
C GLN A 128 4.45 19.60 11.32
N GLU A 129 4.61 19.04 12.52
CA GLU A 129 5.84 18.35 12.92
C GLU A 129 6.13 17.15 12.01
N ALA A 130 5.09 16.38 11.64
CA ALA A 130 5.22 15.26 10.70
C ALA A 130 5.65 15.73 9.30
N PHE A 131 5.08 16.83 8.81
CA PHE A 131 5.43 17.43 7.51
C PHE A 131 6.88 17.91 7.47
N ASP A 132 7.31 18.65 8.50
CA ASP A 132 8.67 19.17 8.58
C ASP A 132 9.70 18.04 8.72
N GLN A 133 9.39 17.02 9.53
CA GLN A 133 10.24 15.84 9.66
C GLN A 133 10.34 15.08 8.33
N ALA A 134 9.23 14.91 7.60
CA ALA A 134 9.25 14.24 6.30
C ALA A 134 10.05 15.03 5.25
N LYS A 135 9.95 16.36 5.22
CA LYS A 135 10.81 17.20 4.35
C LYS A 135 12.28 17.09 4.70
N SER A 136 12.61 17.04 5.99
CA SER A 136 13.98 16.81 6.46
C SER A 136 14.51 15.46 6.00
N ILE A 137 13.70 14.41 6.10
CA ILE A 137 14.03 13.08 5.56
C ILE A 137 14.28 13.15 4.06
N LEU A 138 13.44 13.86 3.29
CA LEU A 138 13.64 13.98 1.82
C LEU A 138 14.88 14.76 1.43
N HIS A 139 15.37 15.67 2.27
CA HIS A 139 16.64 16.34 2.04
C HIS A 139 17.83 15.36 2.16
N GLU A 140 17.76 14.40 3.09
CA GLU A 140 18.80 13.36 3.24
C GLU A 140 18.60 12.17 2.30
N CYS A 141 17.35 11.82 2.00
CA CYS A 141 16.96 10.67 1.22
C CYS A 141 15.82 11.06 0.28
N PRO A 142 16.15 11.64 -0.90
CA PRO A 142 15.15 12.07 -1.86
C PRO A 142 14.27 10.93 -2.37
N THR A 143 14.68 9.66 -2.22
CA THR A 143 13.91 8.49 -2.64
C THR A 143 13.16 7.80 -1.51
N SER A 144 13.09 8.40 -0.31
CA SER A 144 12.34 7.83 0.81
C SER A 144 10.85 7.73 0.45
N LEU A 145 10.38 6.51 0.27
CA LEU A 145 8.99 6.24 -0.08
C LEU A 145 8.04 6.62 1.06
N GLY A 146 8.45 6.33 2.30
CA GLY A 146 7.68 6.67 3.50
C GLY A 146 7.56 8.18 3.73
N ALA A 147 8.63 8.95 3.54
CA ALA A 147 8.54 10.40 3.69
C ALA A 147 7.61 11.05 2.64
N HIS A 148 7.64 10.57 1.39
CA HIS A 148 6.66 10.99 0.39
C HIS A 148 5.23 10.65 0.79
N GLU A 149 4.98 9.42 1.27
CA GLU A 149 3.65 9.01 1.74
C GLU A 149 3.15 9.90 2.89
N ILE A 150 4.00 10.21 3.86
CA ILE A 150 3.65 11.09 4.99
C ILE A 150 3.29 12.48 4.50
N LEU A 151 4.04 13.07 3.58
CA LEU A 151 3.72 14.38 3.01
C LEU A 151 2.36 14.36 2.32
N LEU A 152 2.06 13.31 1.55
CA LEU A 152 0.74 13.17 0.90
C LEU A 152 -0.38 12.99 1.93
N ALA A 153 -0.17 12.20 2.97
CA ALA A 153 -1.16 12.01 4.03
C ALA A 153 -1.45 13.31 4.79
N VAL A 154 -0.41 14.06 5.18
CA VAL A 154 -0.57 15.37 5.81
C VAL A 154 -1.27 16.34 4.86
N SER A 155 -0.86 16.37 3.60
CA SER A 155 -1.46 17.22 2.56
C SER A 155 -2.97 16.99 2.43
N ASP A 156 -3.38 15.73 2.39
CA ASP A 156 -4.78 15.34 2.23
C ASP A 156 -5.61 15.63 3.49
N VAL A 157 -5.03 15.48 4.69
CA VAL A 157 -5.70 15.78 5.97
C VAL A 157 -5.83 17.29 6.20
N CYS A 158 -4.75 18.04 6.00
CA CYS A 158 -4.69 19.49 6.20
C CYS A 158 -5.26 20.30 5.03
N LYS A 159 -5.62 19.65 3.92
CA LYS A 159 -6.12 20.29 2.69
C LYS A 159 -5.13 21.31 2.13
N LEU A 160 -3.85 20.94 2.09
CA LEU A 160 -2.81 21.79 1.54
C LEU A 160 -3.03 22.06 0.04
N PRO A 161 -2.61 23.23 -0.47
CA PRO A 161 -2.84 23.60 -1.86
C PRO A 161 -2.18 22.63 -2.86
N PRO A 162 -2.79 22.34 -4.03
CA PRO A 162 -2.23 21.43 -5.02
C PRO A 162 -0.80 21.78 -5.48
N GLU A 163 -0.47 23.07 -5.59
CA GLU A 163 0.85 23.54 -5.99
C GLU A 163 1.98 23.11 -5.04
N GLU A 164 1.68 22.96 -3.75
CA GLU A 164 2.63 22.51 -2.74
C GLU A 164 2.77 20.98 -2.75
N THR A 165 1.71 20.27 -3.15
CA THR A 165 1.57 18.83 -2.90
C THR A 165 1.81 17.97 -4.15
N GLU A 166 1.50 18.49 -5.33
CA GLU A 166 1.61 17.75 -6.59
C GLU A 166 3.04 17.33 -6.95
N PRO A 167 4.10 18.14 -6.70
CA PRO A 167 5.47 17.68 -6.90
C PRO A 167 5.83 16.44 -6.07
N TYR A 168 5.36 16.32 -4.83
CA TYR A 168 5.56 15.12 -4.01
C TYR A 168 4.72 13.95 -4.54
N ARG A 169 3.50 14.22 -5.02
CA ARG A 169 2.62 13.18 -5.58
C ARG A 169 3.20 12.55 -6.84
N LYS A 170 3.76 13.36 -7.73
CA LYS A 170 4.46 12.89 -8.94
C LYS A 170 5.68 12.05 -8.59
N ARG A 171 6.55 12.55 -7.72
CA ARG A 171 7.73 11.82 -7.24
C ARG A 171 7.37 10.49 -6.59
N PHE A 172 6.36 10.46 -5.73
CA PHE A 172 5.87 9.21 -5.12
C PHE A 172 5.45 8.19 -6.17
N ARG A 173 4.67 8.60 -7.18
CA ARG A 173 4.27 7.72 -8.29
C ARG A 173 5.46 7.20 -9.08
N MET A 174 6.47 8.03 -9.32
CA MET A 174 7.69 7.65 -10.03
C MET A 174 8.50 6.60 -9.24
N LEU A 175 8.64 6.76 -7.92
CA LEU A 175 9.30 5.74 -7.08
C LEU A 175 8.55 4.41 -7.13
N LEU A 176 7.21 4.41 -7.03
CA LEU A 176 6.40 3.21 -7.20
C LEU A 176 6.59 2.62 -8.61
N GLN A 177 6.59 3.45 -9.66
CA GLN A 177 6.83 2.98 -11.02
C GLN A 177 8.18 2.25 -11.15
N GLY A 178 9.23 2.79 -10.53
CA GLY A 178 10.55 2.14 -10.48
C GLY A 178 10.51 0.79 -9.74
N ILE A 179 9.87 0.73 -8.57
CA ILE A 179 9.74 -0.52 -7.80
C ILE A 179 8.96 -1.58 -8.58
N TRP A 180 7.89 -1.20 -9.27
CA TRP A 180 7.04 -2.13 -10.02
C TRP A 180 7.73 -2.76 -11.22
N THR A 181 8.87 -2.22 -11.68
CA THR A 181 9.70 -2.88 -12.69
C THR A 181 10.27 -4.21 -12.20
N SER A 182 10.38 -4.42 -10.87
CA SER A 182 10.85 -5.68 -10.29
C SER A 182 9.82 -6.80 -10.28
N GLY A 183 8.52 -6.48 -10.36
CA GLY A 183 7.44 -7.47 -10.39
C GLY A 183 6.21 -7.05 -9.59
N ASP A 184 5.38 -8.05 -9.25
CA ASP A 184 4.07 -7.90 -8.59
C ASP A 184 4.03 -8.44 -7.15
N GLY A 185 5.16 -8.93 -6.64
CA GLY A 185 5.31 -9.48 -5.30
C GLY A 185 4.66 -10.84 -5.08
N ARG A 186 4.10 -11.51 -6.10
CA ARG A 186 3.32 -12.75 -5.89
C ARG A 186 4.19 -14.00 -5.73
N THR A 187 5.39 -14.00 -6.29
CA THR A 187 6.39 -15.06 -6.11
C THR A 187 7.75 -14.45 -5.78
N LYS A 188 8.76 -15.28 -5.47
CA LYS A 188 10.13 -14.78 -5.26
C LYS A 188 10.73 -14.17 -6.53
N GLU A 189 10.38 -14.73 -7.69
CA GLU A 189 10.88 -14.30 -9.00
C GLU A 189 10.31 -12.93 -9.39
N THR A 190 9.09 -12.61 -8.93
CA THR A 190 8.43 -11.31 -9.15
C THR A 190 8.41 -10.44 -7.89
N ALA A 191 9.25 -10.74 -6.90
CA ALA A 191 9.25 -10.04 -5.61
C ALA A 191 9.48 -8.53 -5.78
N PHE A 192 8.79 -7.72 -4.97
CA PHE A 192 9.07 -6.29 -4.92
C PHE A 192 10.47 -6.06 -4.36
N LYS A 193 11.38 -5.55 -5.17
CA LYS A 193 12.73 -5.22 -4.73
C LYS A 193 12.72 -3.84 -4.06
N ILE A 194 13.16 -3.78 -2.81
CA ILE A 194 13.06 -2.58 -1.95
C ILE A 194 14.40 -2.22 -1.29
N LEU A 195 14.52 -0.96 -0.84
CA LEU A 195 15.74 -0.43 -0.23
C LEU A 195 15.73 -0.43 1.31
N GLY A 196 14.61 -0.72 1.93
CA GLY A 196 14.52 -0.87 3.37
C GLY A 196 13.17 -1.44 3.80
N ILE A 197 13.09 -1.93 5.03
CA ILE A 197 11.83 -2.44 5.60
C ILE A 197 10.72 -1.38 5.62
N PRO A 198 10.97 -0.07 5.85
CA PRO A 198 9.91 0.93 5.79
C PRO A 198 9.13 0.95 4.46
N ASP A 199 9.80 0.68 3.33
CA ASP A 199 9.17 0.70 2.00
C ASP A 199 8.14 -0.43 1.83
N GLU A 200 8.37 -1.58 2.47
CA GLU A 200 7.41 -2.68 2.52
C GLU A 200 6.05 -2.21 3.07
N TYR A 201 6.07 -1.53 4.22
CA TYR A 201 4.86 -1.03 4.87
C TYR A 201 4.11 -0.01 4.00
N VAL A 202 4.84 0.82 3.24
CA VAL A 202 4.22 1.75 2.30
C VAL A 202 3.55 0.99 1.15
N ILE A 203 4.22 -0.02 0.57
CA ILE A 203 3.66 -0.84 -0.50
C ILE A 203 2.38 -1.56 -0.03
N LEU A 204 2.38 -2.12 1.19
CA LEU A 204 1.18 -2.75 1.77
C LEU A 204 0.00 -1.77 1.84
N ARG A 205 0.25 -0.51 2.26
CA ARG A 205 -0.78 0.53 2.30
C ARG A 205 -1.26 0.95 0.91
N VAL A 206 -0.34 1.10 -0.06
CA VAL A 206 -0.68 1.39 -1.46
C VAL A 206 -1.57 0.30 -2.06
N LEU A 207 -1.29 -0.97 -1.74
CA LEU A 207 -2.09 -2.12 -2.17
C LEU A 207 -3.37 -2.33 -1.35
N ASN A 208 -3.60 -1.51 -0.31
CA ASN A 208 -4.71 -1.62 0.62
C ASN A 208 -4.83 -3.02 1.26
N VAL A 209 -3.70 -3.58 1.66
CA VAL A 209 -3.59 -4.86 2.36
C VAL A 209 -2.96 -4.66 3.74
N THR A 210 -3.30 -5.55 4.66
CA THR A 210 -2.77 -5.54 6.02
C THR A 210 -1.92 -6.78 6.27
N LYS A 211 -0.81 -6.62 6.98
CA LYS A 211 0.02 -7.73 7.41
C LYS A 211 -0.63 -8.47 8.59
N THR A 212 -0.51 -9.79 8.60
CA THR A 212 -1.00 -10.61 9.72
C THR A 212 -0.03 -10.58 10.92
N ILE A 213 -0.54 -10.75 12.14
CA ILE A 213 0.20 -10.60 13.43
C ILE A 213 1.48 -11.46 13.50
N ARG A 214 1.56 -12.57 12.75
CA ARG A 214 2.76 -13.44 12.63
C ARG A 214 3.12 -13.69 11.16
N GLY A 215 2.95 -12.65 10.34
CA GLY A 215 2.90 -12.76 8.90
C GLY A 215 4.23 -12.79 8.20
N GLU A 216 5.35 -12.56 8.89
CA GLU A 216 6.64 -12.39 8.22
C GLU A 216 7.60 -13.55 8.46
N SER A 217 8.29 -13.93 7.39
CA SER A 217 9.48 -14.77 7.49
C SER A 217 10.53 -14.33 6.48
N LEU A 218 11.75 -14.10 6.97
CA LEU A 218 12.92 -13.92 6.12
C LEU A 218 13.50 -15.29 5.77
N ASP A 219 13.63 -15.57 4.49
CA ASP A 219 14.29 -16.79 4.02
C ASP A 219 15.82 -16.64 3.93
N ARG A 220 16.51 -17.75 3.60
CA ARG A 220 17.97 -17.78 3.47
C ARG A 220 18.50 -17.09 2.20
N GLU A 221 17.63 -16.83 1.24
CA GLU A 221 17.95 -16.21 -0.05
C GLU A 221 17.81 -14.69 0.00
N GLY A 222 17.30 -14.12 1.11
CA GLY A 222 17.14 -12.69 1.31
C GLY A 222 15.78 -12.16 0.86
N TYR A 223 14.76 -13.03 0.77
CA TYR A 223 13.38 -12.64 0.54
C TYR A 223 12.60 -12.58 1.85
N LEU A 224 11.85 -11.49 2.02
CA LEU A 224 10.86 -11.35 3.07
C LEU A 224 9.51 -11.81 2.52
N GLU A 225 9.00 -12.93 3.04
CA GLU A 225 7.62 -13.36 2.80
C GLU A 225 6.70 -12.69 3.83
N THR A 226 5.70 -11.95 3.34
CA THR A 226 4.73 -11.23 4.17
C THR A 226 3.31 -11.73 3.87
N LYS A 227 2.70 -12.39 4.85
CA LYS A 227 1.31 -12.84 4.81
C LYS A 227 0.38 -11.65 5.01
N ILE A 228 -0.51 -11.48 4.05
CA ILE A 228 -1.40 -10.34 3.92
C ILE A 228 -2.87 -10.75 3.98
N LYS A 229 -3.71 -9.82 4.41
CA LYS A 229 -5.18 -9.88 4.33
C LYS A 229 -5.70 -8.61 3.69
N ALA A 230 -6.70 -8.75 2.84
CA ALA A 230 -7.52 -7.64 2.35
C ALA A 230 -8.99 -7.88 2.71
N GLU A 231 -9.76 -6.79 2.79
CA GLU A 231 -11.19 -6.86 3.07
C GLU A 231 -11.90 -7.69 1.98
N GLY A 232 -12.50 -8.83 2.37
CA GLY A 232 -13.23 -9.70 1.46
C GLY A 232 -12.37 -10.61 0.56
N ILE A 233 -11.04 -10.64 0.74
CA ILE A 233 -10.12 -11.48 -0.04
C ILE A 233 -9.47 -12.51 0.90
N PRO A 234 -9.34 -13.79 0.47
CA PRO A 234 -8.62 -14.80 1.23
C PRO A 234 -7.18 -14.40 1.57
N ASP A 235 -6.65 -14.97 2.64
CA ASP A 235 -5.27 -14.77 3.08
C ASP A 235 -4.30 -15.00 1.92
N GLY A 236 -3.44 -14.02 1.67
CA GLY A 236 -2.45 -14.03 0.61
C GLY A 236 -1.03 -13.89 1.15
N LYS A 237 -0.07 -13.87 0.22
CA LYS A 237 1.33 -13.62 0.51
C LYS A 237 1.91 -12.64 -0.50
N LEU A 238 2.83 -11.80 -0.04
CA LEU A 238 3.71 -11.01 -0.88
C LEU A 238 5.16 -11.35 -0.55
N TYR A 239 6.02 -11.22 -1.55
CA TYR A 239 7.46 -11.42 -1.46
C TYR A 239 8.16 -10.09 -1.75
N PHE A 240 9.12 -9.75 -0.88
CA PHE A 240 9.97 -8.59 -1.04
C PHE A 240 11.44 -9.04 -1.11
N ASP A 241 12.16 -8.62 -2.15
CA ASP A 241 13.61 -8.83 -2.23
C ASP A 241 14.31 -7.74 -1.42
N ILE A 242 14.93 -8.13 -0.31
CA ILE A 242 15.64 -7.24 0.61
C ILE A 242 17.16 -7.46 0.59
N LYS A 243 17.71 -8.06 -0.48
CA LYS A 243 19.14 -8.34 -0.58
C LYS A 243 20.00 -7.08 -0.54
N ILE A 244 19.57 -5.99 -1.16
CA ILE A 244 20.30 -4.71 -1.14
C ILE A 244 20.53 -4.22 0.31
N PRO A 245 19.48 -4.00 1.13
CA PRO A 245 19.69 -3.54 2.49
C PRO A 245 20.38 -4.57 3.40
N LEU A 246 20.25 -5.88 3.13
CA LEU A 246 21.00 -6.92 3.85
C LEU A 246 22.50 -6.86 3.55
N GLU A 247 22.87 -6.69 2.29
CA GLU A 247 24.26 -6.60 1.85
C GLU A 247 24.95 -5.34 2.38
N ASP A 248 24.29 -4.19 2.34
CA ASP A 248 24.80 -2.96 2.96
C ASP A 248 25.09 -3.14 4.46
N ARG A 249 24.15 -3.75 5.20
CA ARG A 249 24.35 -4.06 6.62
C ARG A 249 25.54 -4.98 6.84
N ARG A 250 25.68 -6.03 6.01
CA ARG A 250 26.81 -6.95 6.08
C ARG A 250 28.14 -6.22 5.88
N GLN A 251 28.24 -5.35 4.88
CA GLN A 251 29.45 -4.57 4.61
C GLN A 251 29.81 -3.62 5.76
N LYS A 252 28.83 -2.93 6.34
CA LYS A 252 29.02 -2.04 7.50
C LYS A 252 29.54 -2.82 8.72
N LEU A 253 29.01 -4.02 8.98
CA LEU A 253 29.48 -4.89 10.07
C LEU A 253 30.94 -5.36 9.86
N MET A 254 31.32 -5.71 8.63
CA MET A 254 32.70 -6.14 8.33
C MET A 254 33.70 -4.98 8.49
N LYS A 255 33.35 -3.77 8.00
CA LYS A 255 34.20 -2.57 8.17
C LYS A 255 34.35 -2.15 9.63
N GLY A 256 33.33 -2.36 10.46
CA GLY A 256 33.39 -2.08 11.90
C GLY A 256 34.39 -2.95 12.64
N ARG A 257 34.47 -4.26 12.31
CA ARG A 257 35.40 -5.20 12.94
C ARG A 257 36.87 -4.86 12.65
N ASN A 258 37.18 -4.54 11.40
CA ASN A 258 38.54 -4.22 10.96
C ASN A 258 39.10 -2.89 11.51
N LYS A 259 38.28 -2.07 12.19
CA LYS A 259 38.74 -0.85 12.88
C LYS A 259 39.06 -1.07 14.36
N THR A 260 38.79 -2.26 14.88
CA THR A 260 38.98 -2.65 16.28
C THR A 260 40.17 -3.60 16.48
N GLU A 261 40.88 -3.93 15.39
CA GLU A 261 42.17 -4.64 15.37
C GLU A 261 43.29 -3.65 15.03
#